data_AF-A0AAW9KZ07-F1
#
_entry.id   AF-A0AAW9KZ07-F1
#
_cell.length_a   1.000
_cell.length_b   1.000
_cell.length_c   1.000
_cell.angle_alpha   90.00
_cell.angle_beta   90.00
_cell.angle_gamma   90.00
#
_symmetry.space_group_name_H-M   'P 1'
#
loop_
_entity.id
_entity.type
_entity.pdbx_description
1 polymer ?
#
loop_
_entity_poly.entity_id
_entity_poly.type
_entity_poly.pdbx_seq_one_letter_code
_entity_poly.pdbx_strand_id
1 'polypeptide(L)'
;MSWTDKQRITIVAIVVLVAAVPVLWQVGDVRATQATEEKQSDLINQTVSTRQAPIDYDGDGINDSTDKCPTRPETTNGFQDSDGCPDIVATTGAS
;
A
#
# COMPACT_ATOMS: atom_id res chain seq x y z
N MET A 1 -56.78 34.26 -5.29
CA MET A 1 -55.74 34.68 -6.27
C MET A 1 -55.62 33.60 -7.34
N SER A 2 -56.40 33.69 -8.43
CA SER A 2 -56.29 32.75 -9.55
C SER A 2 -55.07 33.13 -10.36
N TRP A 3 -54.02 32.35 -10.17
CA TRP A 3 -52.75 32.54 -10.86
C TRP A 3 -52.91 32.06 -12.31
N THR A 4 -52.68 32.95 -13.27
CA THR A 4 -53.01 32.73 -14.69
C THR A 4 -52.33 31.46 -15.20
N ASP A 5 -53.03 30.65 -16.01
CA ASP A 5 -52.52 29.36 -16.48
C ASP A 5 -51.16 29.47 -17.17
N LYS A 6 -50.90 30.63 -17.78
CA LYS A 6 -49.59 30.99 -18.34
C LYS A 6 -48.49 30.98 -17.29
N GLN A 7 -48.74 31.57 -16.13
CA GLN A 7 -47.79 31.60 -15.04
C GLN A 7 -47.61 30.19 -14.44
N ARG A 8 -48.70 29.40 -14.31
CA ARG A 8 -48.66 27.97 -13.92
C ARG A 8 -47.69 27.17 -14.76
N ILE A 9 -47.80 27.31 -16.07
CA ILE A 9 -46.89 26.65 -17.01
C ILE A 9 -45.46 27.16 -16.82
N THR A 10 -45.26 28.46 -16.57
CA THR A 10 -43.93 29.03 -16.32
C THR A 10 -43.26 28.47 -15.07
N ILE A 11 -43.93 28.39 -13.91
CA ILE A 11 -43.28 27.81 -12.71
C ILE A 11 -43.05 26.32 -12.89
N VAL A 12 -44.00 25.58 -13.48
CA VAL A 12 -43.78 24.14 -13.73
C VAL A 12 -42.56 23.95 -14.62
N ALA A 13 -42.38 24.76 -15.66
CA ALA A 13 -41.19 24.70 -16.52
C ALA A 13 -39.89 25.05 -15.78
N ILE A 14 -39.89 26.08 -14.92
CA ILE A 14 -38.73 26.47 -14.11
C ILE A 14 -38.37 25.36 -13.11
N VAL A 15 -39.37 24.78 -12.43
CA VAL A 15 -39.16 23.70 -11.45
C VAL A 15 -38.62 22.45 -12.14
N VAL A 16 -39.15 22.09 -13.32
CA VAL A 16 -38.65 20.96 -14.12
C VAL A 16 -37.21 21.21 -14.58
N LEU A 17 -36.88 22.43 -15.04
CA LEU A 17 -35.50 22.78 -15.41
C LEU A 17 -34.55 22.70 -14.21
N VAL A 18 -34.91 23.28 -13.07
CA VAL A 18 -34.05 23.29 -11.86
C VAL A 18 -33.89 21.88 -11.26
N ALA A 19 -34.89 21.01 -11.37
CA ALA A 19 -34.81 19.63 -10.87
C ALA A 19 -34.11 18.66 -11.85
N ALA A 20 -34.24 18.87 -13.16
CA ALA A 20 -33.62 18.00 -14.17
C ALA A 20 -32.16 18.37 -14.48
N VAL A 21 -31.76 19.63 -14.31
CA VAL A 21 -30.38 20.09 -14.54
C VAL A 21 -29.35 19.39 -13.63
N PRO A 22 -29.59 19.18 -12.32
CA PRO A 22 -28.70 18.41 -11.45
C PRO A 22 -28.59 16.92 -11.80
N VAL A 23 -29.56 16.35 -12.52
CA VAL A 23 -29.57 14.93 -12.93
C VAL A 23 -28.84 14.73 -14.26
N LEU A 24 -28.82 15.76 -15.12
CA LEU A 24 -28.19 15.72 -16.45
C LEU A 24 -26.74 16.20 -16.46
N TRP A 25 -26.32 16.99 -15.47
CA TRP A 25 -24.91 17.19 -15.17
C TRP A 25 -24.55 16.21 -14.08
N GLN A 26 -23.85 15.14 -14.44
CA GLN A 26 -23.02 14.38 -13.52
C GLN A 26 -22.11 15.39 -12.80
N VAL A 27 -22.58 15.92 -11.66
CA VAL A 27 -21.71 15.99 -10.49
C VAL A 27 -21.26 14.54 -10.38
N GLY A 28 -20.12 14.24 -11.00
CA GLY A 28 -19.45 12.99 -10.72
C GLY A 28 -19.36 12.99 -9.22
N ASP A 29 -20.08 12.05 -8.59
CA ASP A 29 -19.70 11.60 -7.28
C ASP A 29 -18.18 11.50 -7.36
N VAL A 30 -17.47 12.37 -6.63
CA VAL A 30 -16.10 12.09 -6.23
C VAL A 30 -16.24 10.89 -5.32
N ARG A 31 -16.43 9.78 -6.00
CA ARG A 31 -16.38 8.41 -5.59
C ARG A 31 -16.47 8.28 -4.07
N ALA A 32 -17.71 8.14 -3.62
CA ALA A 32 -18.03 6.98 -2.81
C ALA A 32 -17.79 5.67 -3.60
N THR A 33 -16.60 5.47 -4.21
CA THR A 33 -16.09 4.13 -4.50
C THR A 33 -15.51 3.61 -3.21
N GLN A 34 -16.41 3.24 -2.30
CA GLN A 34 -16.13 2.07 -1.48
C GLN A 34 -16.23 0.85 -2.41
N ALA A 35 -15.27 -0.07 -2.28
CA ALA A 35 -14.92 -1.17 -3.19
C ALA A 35 -14.12 -0.69 -4.42
N THR A 36 -12.78 -0.70 -4.46
CA THR A 36 -11.80 -1.63 -3.88
C THR A 36 -10.56 -0.83 -3.50
N GLU A 37 -10.48 -0.38 -2.24
CA GLU A 37 -9.29 0.27 -1.68
C GLU A 37 -8.76 -0.52 -0.46
N GLU A 38 -8.98 -1.84 -0.43
CA GLU A 38 -8.26 -2.73 0.49
C GLU A 38 -6.84 -3.07 0.02
N LYS A 39 -6.32 -2.39 -1.02
CA LYS A 39 -4.94 -2.60 -1.51
C LYS A 39 -4.13 -1.32 -1.70
N GLN A 40 -4.54 -0.21 -1.09
CA GLN A 40 -3.76 1.05 -1.09
C GLN A 40 -3.04 1.28 0.26
N SER A 41 -3.54 0.72 1.37
CA SER A 41 -2.91 0.83 2.70
C SER A 41 -1.60 0.04 2.81
N ASP A 42 -1.43 -1.02 2.02
CA ASP A 42 -0.21 -1.83 2.05
C ASP A 42 0.97 -1.17 1.32
N LEU A 43 0.73 -0.29 0.34
CA LEU A 43 1.82 0.44 -0.31
C LEU A 43 2.26 1.70 0.44
N ILE A 44 1.41 2.32 1.26
CA ILE A 44 1.84 3.45 2.10
C ILE A 44 2.61 2.99 3.34
N ASN A 45 2.32 1.78 3.86
CA ASN A 45 3.15 1.17 4.89
C ASN A 45 4.46 0.60 4.32
N GLN A 46 4.51 0.28 3.02
CA GLN A 46 5.76 -0.08 2.34
C GLN A 46 6.60 1.15 1.96
N THR A 47 5.99 2.28 1.56
CA THR A 47 6.74 3.45 1.08
C THR A 47 7.36 4.28 2.22
N VAL A 48 6.78 4.22 3.43
CA VAL A 48 7.41 4.82 4.64
C VAL A 48 8.45 3.87 5.26
N SER A 49 8.32 2.55 5.04
CA SER A 49 9.34 1.57 5.42
C SER A 49 10.59 1.63 4.51
N THR A 50 10.52 2.20 3.31
CA THR A 50 11.63 2.22 2.33
C THR A 50 12.68 3.33 2.52
N ARG A 51 12.81 3.87 3.74
CA ARG A 51 14.11 4.47 4.17
C ARG A 51 14.81 3.62 5.23
N GLN A 52 14.23 2.50 5.62
CA GLN A 52 14.88 1.54 6.50
C GLN A 52 15.80 0.69 5.63
N ALA A 53 17.09 0.65 5.97
CA ALA A 53 17.96 -0.40 5.44
C ALA A 53 17.32 -1.78 5.72
N PRO A 54 17.52 -2.79 4.85
CA PRO A 54 17.12 -4.16 5.16
C PRO A 54 17.55 -4.50 6.59
N ILE A 55 16.65 -5.15 7.34
CA ILE A 55 16.98 -5.59 8.71
C ILE A 55 17.99 -6.75 8.68
N ASP A 56 18.03 -7.45 7.56
CA ASP A 56 18.88 -8.58 7.21
C ASP A 56 19.26 -8.34 5.74
N TYR A 57 20.52 -7.94 5.49
CA TYR A 57 20.98 -7.47 4.18
C TYR A 57 21.38 -8.61 3.24
N ASP A 58 21.88 -9.72 3.75
CA ASP A 58 22.30 -10.88 2.97
C ASP A 58 21.33 -12.07 3.00
N GLY A 59 20.29 -11.98 3.84
CA GLY A 59 19.12 -12.86 3.83
C GLY A 59 19.35 -14.19 4.53
N ASP A 60 20.28 -14.25 5.48
CA ASP A 60 20.61 -15.48 6.21
C ASP A 60 19.71 -15.72 7.44
N GLY A 61 18.82 -14.77 7.75
CA GLY A 61 17.90 -14.83 8.87
C GLY A 61 18.43 -14.24 10.18
N ILE A 62 19.62 -13.64 10.17
CA ILE A 62 20.20 -12.91 11.29
C ILE A 62 20.03 -11.40 11.03
N ASN A 63 19.67 -10.67 12.09
CA ASN A 63 19.56 -9.22 11.97
C ASN A 63 20.95 -8.59 11.79
N ASP A 64 21.13 -7.64 10.87
CA ASP A 64 22.36 -6.86 10.64
C ASP A 64 22.93 -6.22 11.93
N SER A 65 22.08 -5.99 12.94
CA SER A 65 22.48 -5.43 14.24
C SER A 65 23.22 -6.42 15.14
N THR A 66 23.02 -7.72 14.91
CA THR A 66 23.64 -8.84 15.66
C THR A 66 24.58 -9.65 14.79
N ASP A 67 24.48 -9.51 13.47
CA ASP A 67 25.34 -10.12 12.49
C ASP A 67 26.72 -9.46 12.46
N LYS A 68 27.78 -10.28 12.50
CA LYS A 68 29.17 -9.82 12.32
C LYS A 68 29.55 -9.59 10.87
N CYS A 69 28.86 -10.24 9.92
CA CYS A 69 29.08 -10.16 8.50
C CYS A 69 27.81 -9.78 7.70
N PRO A 70 27.27 -8.54 7.81
CA PRO A 70 25.99 -8.09 7.20
C PRO A 70 25.93 -8.05 5.66
N THR A 71 26.86 -8.69 4.95
CA THR A 71 26.96 -8.68 3.49
C THR A 71 27.28 -10.06 2.94
N ARG A 72 27.46 -11.05 3.82
CA ARG A 72 27.93 -12.38 3.47
C ARG A 72 27.09 -13.39 4.27
N PRO A 73 26.20 -14.12 3.60
CA PRO A 73 25.26 -14.96 4.31
C PRO A 73 26.00 -16.07 5.08
N GLU A 74 25.53 -16.36 6.28
CA GLU A 74 25.95 -17.48 7.11
C GLU A 74 25.94 -18.81 6.35
N THR A 75 26.90 -19.68 6.67
CA THR A 75 26.97 -21.03 6.13
C THR A 75 26.77 -22.04 7.25
N THR A 76 25.58 -22.65 7.32
CA THR A 76 25.29 -23.66 8.33
C THR A 76 26.14 -24.92 8.11
N ASN A 77 27.26 -25.01 8.84
CA ASN A 77 28.26 -26.06 8.73
C ASN A 77 28.61 -26.69 10.10
N GLY A 78 27.93 -26.27 11.17
CA GLY A 78 28.09 -26.79 12.53
C GLY A 78 29.16 -26.04 13.34
N PHE A 79 29.70 -24.94 12.82
CA PHE A 79 30.70 -24.12 13.50
C PHE A 79 30.27 -22.65 13.46
N GLN A 80 30.00 -22.13 14.65
CA GLN A 80 29.56 -20.75 14.89
C GLN A 80 28.37 -20.28 14.04
N ASP A 81 27.41 -21.16 13.74
CA ASP A 81 26.23 -20.87 12.89
C ASP A 81 25.24 -19.80 13.43
N SER A 82 25.63 -19.00 14.43
CA SER A 82 24.82 -17.93 15.03
C SER A 82 25.53 -16.59 15.06
N ASP A 83 26.72 -16.48 14.46
CA ASP A 83 27.45 -15.23 14.40
C ASP A 83 27.28 -14.46 13.08
N GLY A 84 26.62 -15.08 12.10
CA GLY A 84 26.25 -14.49 10.82
C GLY A 84 27.40 -14.43 9.82
N CYS A 85 28.53 -15.05 10.14
CA CYS A 85 29.69 -15.07 9.27
C CYS A 85 29.90 -16.44 8.63
N PRO A 86 30.12 -16.50 7.30
CA PRO A 86 30.42 -17.76 6.63
C PRO A 86 31.77 -18.32 7.09
N ASP A 87 31.68 -19.35 7.92
CA ASP A 87 32.83 -20.10 8.40
C ASP A 87 33.13 -21.31 7.49
N ILE A 88 34.36 -21.82 7.62
CA ILE A 88 34.79 -23.05 6.96
C ILE A 88 35.23 -24.06 8.00
N VAL A 89 34.42 -25.09 8.22
CA VAL A 89 34.89 -26.33 8.85
C VAL A 89 35.81 -27.03 7.87
N ALA A 90 37.08 -26.65 7.88
CA ALA A 90 38.11 -27.52 7.35
C ALA A 90 38.00 -28.81 8.17
N THR A 91 37.35 -29.82 7.59
CA THR A 91 37.55 -31.20 8.01
C THR A 91 39.03 -31.42 7.74
N THR A 92 39.86 -31.13 8.74
CA THR A 92 41.26 -31.53 8.74
C THR A 92 41.19 -33.01 8.51
N GLY A 93 41.49 -33.41 7.27
CA GLY A 93 41.44 -34.79 6.86
C GLY A 93 42.19 -35.57 7.90
N ALA A 94 41.51 -36.51 8.54
CA ALA A 94 42.19 -37.67 9.05
C ALA A 94 42.86 -38.33 7.83
N SER A 95 44.14 -38.03 7.62
CA SER A 95 45.14 -38.83 6.91
C SER A 95 46.51 -38.22 7.13
#